data_AF-A0A1W9QDS4-F1
#
_entry.id   AF-A0A1W9QDS4-F1
#
_cell.length_a   1.000
_cell.length_b   1.000
_cell.length_c   1.000
_cell.angle_alpha   90.00
_cell.angle_beta   90.00
_cell.angle_gamma   90.00
#
_symmetry.space_group_name_H-M   'P 1'
#
loop_
_entity.id
_entity.type
_entity.pdbx_description
1 polymer ?
#
loop_
_entity_poly.entity_id
_entity_poly.type
_entity_poly.pdbx_seq_one_letter_code
_entity_poly.pdbx_strand_id
1 'polypeptide(L)'
;MNVPTTVITKDTGENIADLLARADRAAEDGAYEEAIHLYHRVIDADLEGDYRTRAFIGLGTIHDVEGRAEAALAAYQSAVPTRGPSSRPEVGPLRVRIVRLLVFLERFVEAEEVARELDPSERPVLEAVIIHAARALGLVERGELDEAQLEIGRGRQRLDDAGLGQLIEVPLDVAALEYARGELLRRRAEAIGFDPLPLDFAAALEERCRYILDAQAAYSEVMKAGSAQYSAMAGVRVGSLYQSLHSDLIRMGRPTTADTPEKRMLFEAALRLRYAILLRKAAAMMESTVRMIERTGEGGQWAERARQALSEISQAERSEQALIDALPVARADIERALADLGERAK
;
A
#
# COMPACT_ATOMS: atom_id res chain seq x y z
N MET A 1 31.03 -3.21 -40.95
CA MET A 1 32.05 -4.02 -40.26
C MET A 1 32.22 -3.42 -38.87
N ASN A 2 31.58 -4.04 -37.88
CA ASN A 2 31.60 -3.60 -36.49
C ASN A 2 32.85 -4.20 -35.85
N VAL A 3 33.83 -3.37 -35.49
CA VAL A 3 35.03 -3.85 -34.79
C VAL A 3 34.62 -4.13 -33.34
N PRO A 4 34.78 -5.36 -32.82
CA PRO A 4 34.46 -5.63 -31.42
C PRO A 4 35.41 -4.81 -30.55
N THR A 5 34.85 -3.89 -29.76
CA THR A 5 35.57 -3.10 -28.76
C THR A 5 36.15 -4.05 -27.73
N THR A 6 37.39 -4.47 -27.95
CA THR A 6 38.12 -5.34 -27.04
C THR A 6 38.71 -4.46 -25.94
N VAL A 7 37.91 -4.18 -24.91
CA VAL A 7 38.43 -3.56 -23.69
C VAL A 7 38.92 -4.69 -22.80
N ILE A 8 40.25 -4.91 -22.82
CA ILE A 8 40.90 -5.89 -21.95
C ILE A 8 40.99 -5.26 -20.56
N THR A 9 40.40 -5.91 -19.55
CA THR A 9 40.55 -5.48 -18.16
C THR A 9 42.02 -5.59 -17.75
N LYS A 10 42.54 -4.57 -17.05
CA LYS A 10 43.98 -4.33 -16.87
C LYS A 10 44.74 -5.43 -16.10
N ASP A 11 44.04 -6.40 -15.49
CA ASP A 11 44.63 -7.39 -14.59
C ASP A 11 44.43 -8.88 -14.95
N THR A 12 43.64 -9.26 -15.97
CA THR A 12 43.43 -10.71 -16.25
C THR A 12 43.43 -11.14 -17.71
N GLY A 13 43.53 -10.23 -18.69
CA GLY A 13 43.41 -10.61 -20.11
C GLY A 13 41.99 -11.06 -20.51
N GLU A 14 41.03 -10.93 -19.60
CA GLU A 14 39.64 -11.38 -19.76
C GLU A 14 38.79 -10.26 -20.40
N ASN A 15 38.01 -10.62 -21.42
CA ASN A 15 37.08 -9.73 -22.09
C ASN A 15 35.82 -9.56 -21.21
N ILE A 16 35.23 -8.36 -21.22
CA ILE A 16 33.99 -8.00 -20.50
C ILE A 16 32.86 -9.00 -20.76
N ALA A 17 32.75 -9.52 -22.00
CA ALA A 17 31.76 -10.52 -22.36
C ALA A 17 31.91 -11.84 -21.56
N ASP A 18 33.14 -12.33 -21.38
CA ASP A 18 33.42 -13.55 -20.62
C ASP A 18 33.17 -13.34 -19.13
N LEU A 19 33.54 -12.15 -18.63
CA LEU A 19 33.28 -11.75 -17.25
C LEU A 19 31.78 -11.70 -16.94
N LEU A 20 30.97 -11.12 -17.84
CA LEU A 20 29.52 -11.10 -17.71
C LEU A 20 28.92 -12.50 -17.76
N ALA A 21 29.37 -13.36 -18.68
CA ALA A 21 28.88 -14.72 -18.79
C ALA A 21 29.19 -15.56 -17.53
N ARG A 22 30.30 -15.28 -16.84
CA ARG A 22 30.61 -15.89 -15.53
C ARG A 22 29.71 -15.34 -14.43
N ALA A 23 29.44 -14.04 -14.43
CA ALA A 23 28.52 -13.43 -13.47
C ALA A 23 27.11 -14.03 -13.59
N ASP A 24 26.60 -14.15 -14.83
CA ASP A 24 25.30 -14.75 -15.13
C ASP A 24 25.25 -16.21 -14.64
N ARG A 25 26.28 -17.02 -14.91
CA ARG A 25 26.35 -18.41 -14.39
C ARG A 25 26.39 -18.48 -12.87
N ALA A 26 27.21 -17.66 -12.23
CA ALA A 26 27.28 -17.61 -10.77
C ALA A 26 25.92 -17.23 -10.16
N ALA A 27 25.17 -16.32 -10.79
CA ALA A 27 23.82 -15.96 -10.37
C ALA A 27 22.82 -17.12 -10.55
N GLU A 28 22.87 -17.81 -11.69
CA GLU A 28 22.05 -19.01 -11.96
C GLU A 28 22.34 -20.15 -10.96
N ASP A 29 23.60 -20.32 -10.56
CA ASP A 29 24.05 -21.32 -9.58
C ASP A 29 23.74 -20.92 -8.12
N GLY A 30 23.18 -19.72 -7.89
CA GLY A 30 22.89 -19.20 -6.55
C GLY A 30 24.13 -18.69 -5.78
N ALA A 31 25.29 -18.60 -6.42
CA ALA A 31 26.51 -18.03 -5.87
C ALA A 31 26.46 -16.49 -5.90
N TYR A 32 25.49 -15.91 -5.20
CA TYR A 32 25.14 -14.48 -5.31
C TYR A 32 26.28 -13.53 -4.90
N GLU A 33 27.06 -13.85 -3.88
CA GLU A 33 28.22 -13.03 -3.49
C GLU A 33 29.25 -12.94 -4.62
N GLU A 34 29.57 -14.07 -5.26
CA GLU A 34 30.48 -14.11 -6.40
C GLU A 34 29.90 -13.37 -7.59
N ALA A 35 28.62 -13.61 -7.91
CA ALA A 35 27.94 -12.96 -9.02
C ALA A 35 27.92 -11.43 -8.86
N ILE A 36 27.61 -10.92 -7.66
CA ILE A 36 27.63 -9.48 -7.35
C ILE A 36 29.03 -8.91 -7.57
N HIS A 37 30.09 -9.57 -7.08
CA HIS A 37 31.47 -9.14 -7.29
C HIS A 37 31.83 -9.09 -8.79
N LEU A 38 31.41 -10.10 -9.57
CA LEU A 38 31.67 -10.15 -11.00
C LEU A 38 30.89 -9.07 -11.76
N TYR A 39 29.62 -8.82 -11.43
CA TYR A 39 28.83 -7.75 -12.04
C TYR A 39 29.42 -6.36 -11.76
N HIS A 40 29.89 -6.08 -10.54
CA HIS A 40 30.59 -4.82 -10.26
C HIS A 40 31.83 -4.63 -11.13
N ARG A 41 32.64 -5.70 -11.33
CA ARG A 41 33.78 -5.64 -12.25
C ARG A 41 33.36 -5.36 -13.71
N VAL A 42 32.21 -5.87 -14.17
CA VAL A 42 31.66 -5.54 -15.50
C VAL A 42 31.29 -4.06 -15.57
N ILE A 43 30.61 -3.54 -14.55
CA ILE A 43 30.16 -2.13 -14.49
C ILE A 43 31.35 -1.17 -14.46
N ASP A 44 32.44 -1.52 -13.78
CA ASP A 44 33.66 -0.71 -13.72
C ASP A 44 34.45 -0.76 -15.04
N ALA A 45 34.36 -1.87 -15.78
CA ALA A 45 35.05 -2.05 -17.07
C ALA A 45 34.29 -1.44 -18.26
N ASP A 46 32.96 -1.40 -18.21
CA ASP A 46 32.09 -0.81 -19.23
C ASP A 46 31.35 0.42 -18.67
N LEU A 47 31.83 1.62 -18.99
CA LEU A 47 31.31 2.84 -18.37
C LEU A 47 29.95 3.30 -18.93
N GLU A 48 29.63 2.99 -20.19
CA GLU A 48 28.38 3.43 -20.85
C GLU A 48 27.79 2.40 -21.85
N GLY A 49 28.35 1.19 -21.96
CA GLY A 49 27.93 0.18 -22.94
C GLY A 49 26.83 -0.78 -22.48
N ASP A 50 26.39 -1.64 -23.40
CA ASP A 50 25.28 -2.57 -23.17
C ASP A 50 25.63 -3.67 -22.12
N TYR A 51 26.92 -3.97 -21.89
CA TYR A 51 27.32 -4.94 -20.85
C TYR A 51 27.08 -4.38 -19.45
N ARG A 52 27.32 -3.08 -19.25
CA ARG A 52 26.98 -2.36 -18.02
C ARG A 52 25.49 -2.48 -17.69
N THR A 53 24.63 -2.22 -18.68
CA THR A 53 23.17 -2.33 -18.52
C THR A 53 22.76 -3.74 -18.10
N ARG A 54 23.29 -4.76 -18.77
CA ARG A 54 23.02 -6.16 -18.40
C ARG A 54 23.50 -6.51 -17.00
N ALA A 55 24.68 -6.03 -16.61
CA ALA A 55 25.22 -6.26 -15.27
C ALA A 55 24.35 -5.62 -14.18
N PHE A 56 23.83 -4.41 -14.40
CA PHE A 56 22.87 -3.80 -13.48
C PHE A 56 21.54 -4.55 -13.40
N ILE A 57 21.03 -5.10 -14.50
CA ILE A 57 19.83 -5.98 -14.48
C ILE A 57 20.10 -7.24 -13.65
N GLY A 58 21.29 -7.83 -13.80
CA GLY A 58 21.74 -8.98 -13.00
C GLY A 58 21.79 -8.66 -11.51
N LEU A 59 22.46 -7.58 -11.12
CA LEU A 59 22.49 -7.09 -9.73
C LEU A 59 21.08 -6.84 -9.18
N GLY A 60 20.23 -6.17 -9.96
CA GLY A 60 18.84 -5.90 -9.57
C GLY A 60 18.08 -7.19 -9.31
N THR A 61 18.25 -8.21 -10.17
CA THR A 61 17.60 -9.51 -10.02
C THR A 61 18.06 -10.24 -8.76
N ILE A 62 19.37 -10.25 -8.46
CA ILE A 62 19.89 -10.86 -7.24
C ILE A 62 19.31 -10.17 -6.00
N HIS A 63 19.36 -8.84 -5.96
CA HIS A 63 18.83 -8.07 -4.84
C HIS A 63 17.32 -8.26 -4.65
N ASP A 64 16.57 -8.40 -5.74
CA ASP A 64 15.12 -8.65 -5.72
C ASP A 64 14.82 -10.02 -5.10
N VAL A 65 15.52 -11.07 -5.53
CA VAL A 65 15.39 -12.44 -4.97
C VAL A 65 15.75 -12.49 -3.49
N GLU A 66 16.74 -11.72 -3.04
CA GLU A 66 17.12 -11.63 -1.63
C GLU A 66 16.23 -10.70 -0.80
N GLY A 67 15.17 -10.12 -1.39
CA GLY A 67 14.26 -9.21 -0.70
C GLY A 67 14.86 -7.82 -0.39
N ARG A 68 16.00 -7.47 -1.01
CA ARG A 68 16.69 -6.18 -0.86
C ARG A 68 16.10 -5.13 -1.81
N ALA A 69 14.81 -4.80 -1.61
CA ALA A 69 14.01 -3.99 -2.53
C ALA A 69 14.64 -2.65 -2.93
N GLU A 70 15.21 -1.89 -2.00
CA GLU A 70 15.89 -0.61 -2.32
C GLU A 70 17.14 -0.79 -3.19
N ALA A 71 17.96 -1.81 -2.89
CA ALA A 71 19.14 -2.12 -3.69
C ALA A 71 18.76 -2.61 -5.09
N ALA A 72 17.71 -3.43 -5.19
CA ALA A 72 17.15 -3.87 -6.45
C ALA A 72 16.65 -2.70 -7.30
N LEU A 73 15.91 -1.78 -6.68
CA LEU A 73 15.38 -0.59 -7.34
C LEU A 73 16.51 0.28 -7.89
N ALA A 74 17.53 0.57 -7.08
CA ALA A 74 18.68 1.38 -7.48
C ALA A 74 19.45 0.74 -8.67
N ALA A 75 19.63 -0.59 -8.64
CA ALA A 75 20.29 -1.32 -9.71
C ALA A 75 19.46 -1.28 -11.00
N TYR A 76 18.15 -1.55 -10.94
CA TYR A 76 17.29 -1.49 -12.12
C TYR A 76 17.18 -0.08 -12.70
N GLN A 77 17.11 0.97 -11.86
CA GLN A 77 17.13 2.36 -12.33
C GLN A 77 18.45 2.69 -13.04
N SER A 78 19.57 2.17 -12.55
CA SER A 78 20.89 2.32 -13.18
C SER A 78 21.01 1.58 -14.52
N ALA A 79 20.19 0.54 -14.73
CA ALA A 79 20.07 -0.17 -16.00
C ALA A 79 19.20 0.56 -17.04
N VAL A 80 18.38 1.54 -16.65
CA VAL A 80 17.58 2.30 -17.61
C VAL A 80 18.52 3.24 -18.38
N PRO A 81 18.63 3.11 -19.72
CA PRO A 81 19.53 3.96 -20.49
C PRO A 81 19.15 5.44 -20.36
N THR A 82 20.11 6.28 -19.97
CA THR A 82 19.93 7.74 -19.89
C THR A 82 19.97 8.42 -21.26
N ARG A 83 20.44 7.70 -22.29
CA ARG A 83 20.54 8.16 -23.68
C ARG A 83 20.15 7.04 -24.65
N GLY A 84 19.45 7.40 -25.72
CA GLY A 84 18.93 6.48 -26.72
C GLY A 84 17.40 6.45 -26.74
N PRO A 85 16.77 5.73 -27.68
CA PRO A 85 15.32 5.68 -27.77
C PRO A 85 14.74 4.98 -26.54
N SER A 86 13.79 5.62 -25.86
CA SER A 86 12.97 5.02 -24.80
C SER A 86 12.15 3.81 -25.28
N SER A 87 12.14 3.54 -26.58
CA SER A 87 11.40 2.49 -27.28
C SER A 87 12.16 1.17 -27.46
N ARG A 88 13.33 0.98 -26.83
CA ARG A 88 14.00 -0.33 -26.86
C ARG A 88 13.11 -1.40 -26.18
N PRO A 89 12.86 -2.57 -26.82
CA PRO A 89 11.94 -3.58 -26.29
C PRO A 89 12.22 -4.02 -24.85
N GLU A 90 13.49 -4.10 -24.46
CA GLU A 90 13.95 -4.53 -23.14
C GLU A 90 13.69 -3.50 -22.02
N VAL A 91 13.46 -2.23 -22.35
CA VAL A 91 13.23 -1.16 -21.36
C VAL A 91 11.84 -1.30 -20.71
N GLY A 92 10.85 -1.80 -21.46
CA GLY A 92 9.48 -1.99 -20.97
C GLY A 92 9.40 -2.93 -19.76
N PRO A 93 9.84 -4.19 -19.88
CA PRO A 93 9.85 -5.14 -18.76
C PRO A 93 10.66 -4.65 -17.56
N LEU A 94 11.79 -3.98 -17.80
CA LEU A 94 12.61 -3.38 -16.74
C LEU A 94 11.84 -2.30 -15.96
N ARG A 95 11.14 -1.41 -16.67
CA ARG A 95 10.29 -0.38 -16.04
C ARG A 95 9.14 -0.98 -15.25
N VAL A 96 8.55 -2.09 -15.71
CA VAL A 96 7.52 -2.81 -14.92
C VAL A 96 8.11 -3.33 -13.60
N ARG A 97 9.34 -3.87 -13.59
CA ARG A 97 10.02 -4.26 -12.34
C ARG A 97 10.25 -3.06 -11.41
N ILE A 98 10.67 -1.93 -11.96
CA ILE A 98 10.81 -0.67 -11.21
C ILE A 98 9.46 -0.25 -10.60
N VAL A 99 8.37 -0.28 -11.37
CA VAL A 99 7.02 0.04 -10.87
C VAL A 99 6.63 -0.89 -9.71
N ARG A 100 6.84 -2.20 -9.83
CA ARG A 100 6.55 -3.16 -8.75
C ARG A 100 7.30 -2.82 -7.46
N LEU A 101 8.60 -2.53 -7.56
CA LEU A 101 9.42 -2.18 -6.41
C LEU A 101 9.02 -0.83 -5.80
N LEU A 102 8.72 0.18 -6.63
CA LEU A 102 8.27 1.48 -6.14
C LEU A 102 6.93 1.36 -5.42
N VAL A 103 5.97 0.58 -5.95
CA VAL A 103 4.70 0.30 -5.26
C VAL A 103 4.93 -0.46 -3.95
N PHE A 104 5.78 -1.48 -3.96
CA PHE A 104 6.15 -2.24 -2.77
C PHE A 104 6.76 -1.34 -1.69
N LEU A 105 7.65 -0.42 -2.08
CA LEU A 105 8.29 0.57 -1.22
C LEU A 105 7.40 1.79 -0.89
N GLU A 106 6.15 1.80 -1.34
CA GLU A 106 5.17 2.89 -1.14
C GLU A 106 5.56 4.23 -1.76
N ARG A 107 6.46 4.23 -2.74
CA ARG A 107 6.88 5.41 -3.51
C ARG A 107 5.90 5.66 -4.66
N PHE A 108 4.63 5.88 -4.31
CA PHE A 108 3.51 5.84 -5.26
C PHE A 108 3.57 6.91 -6.34
N VAL A 109 4.00 8.14 -6.00
CA VAL A 109 4.14 9.22 -6.97
C VAL A 109 5.21 8.88 -8.02
N GLU A 110 6.36 8.35 -7.58
CA GLU A 110 7.42 7.92 -8.50
C GLU A 110 6.99 6.68 -9.32
N ALA A 111 6.26 5.74 -8.71
CA ALA A 111 5.70 4.59 -9.42
C ALA A 111 4.76 5.04 -10.55
N GLU A 112 3.94 6.04 -10.28
CA GLU A 112 3.03 6.65 -11.25
C GLU A 112 3.79 7.28 -12.42
N GLU A 113 4.85 8.05 -12.14
CA GLU A 113 5.69 8.68 -13.15
C GLU A 113 6.27 7.65 -14.12
N VAL A 114 6.85 6.56 -13.61
CA VAL A 114 7.36 5.47 -14.45
C VAL A 114 6.22 4.76 -15.21
N ALA A 115 5.08 4.54 -14.55
CA ALA A 115 3.92 3.87 -15.14
C ALA A 115 3.24 4.68 -16.26
N ARG A 116 3.33 6.02 -16.27
CA ARG A 116 2.80 6.86 -17.36
C ARG A 116 3.51 6.63 -18.69
N GLU A 117 4.78 6.23 -18.67
CA GLU A 117 5.57 5.94 -19.89
C GLU A 117 5.28 4.55 -20.49
N LEU A 118 4.49 3.72 -19.79
CA LEU A 118 4.15 2.37 -20.24
C LEU A 118 2.75 2.32 -20.84
N ASP A 119 2.59 1.67 -21.99
CA ASP A 119 1.26 1.35 -22.54
C ASP A 119 0.76 0.00 -21.97
N PRO A 120 -0.32 -0.04 -21.17
CA PRO A 120 -0.87 -1.29 -20.63
C PRO A 120 -1.51 -2.20 -21.70
N SER A 121 -1.88 -1.69 -22.88
CA SER A 121 -2.54 -2.47 -23.94
C SER A 121 -1.62 -3.45 -24.66
N GLU A 122 -0.32 -3.17 -24.65
CA GLU A 122 0.71 -4.01 -25.28
C GLU A 122 1.36 -4.98 -24.27
N ARG A 123 0.81 -5.08 -23.05
CA ARG A 123 1.43 -5.80 -21.93
C ARG A 123 0.64 -7.04 -21.53
N PRO A 124 1.32 -8.09 -21.02
CA PRO A 124 0.66 -9.19 -20.31
C PRO A 124 -0.26 -8.68 -19.21
N VAL A 125 -1.34 -9.42 -18.92
CA VAL A 125 -2.42 -8.98 -18.03
C VAL A 125 -1.90 -8.48 -16.67
N LEU A 126 -1.02 -9.24 -16.01
CA LEU A 126 -0.50 -8.86 -14.69
C LEU A 126 0.40 -7.61 -14.76
N GLU A 127 1.18 -7.44 -15.83
CA GLU A 127 1.96 -6.22 -16.03
C GLU A 127 1.06 -5.00 -16.27
N ALA A 128 0.00 -5.16 -17.07
CA ALA A 128 -0.98 -4.10 -17.27
C ALA A 128 -1.68 -3.72 -15.96
N VAL A 129 -2.00 -4.70 -15.12
CA VAL A 129 -2.63 -4.51 -13.80
C VAL A 129 -1.74 -3.70 -12.86
N ILE A 130 -0.46 -4.04 -12.71
CA ILE A 130 0.44 -3.26 -11.83
C ILE A 130 0.67 -1.83 -12.35
N ILE A 131 0.67 -1.63 -13.68
CA ILE A 131 0.74 -0.27 -14.27
C ILE A 131 -0.49 0.54 -13.87
N HIS A 132 -1.69 -0.03 -13.99
CA HIS A 132 -2.93 0.63 -13.55
C HIS A 132 -2.96 0.88 -12.04
N ALA A 133 -2.48 -0.07 -11.23
CA ALA A 133 -2.38 0.08 -9.78
C ALA A 133 -1.46 1.25 -9.39
N ALA A 134 -0.28 1.35 -9.99
CA ALA A 134 0.66 2.43 -9.74
C ALA A 134 0.10 3.80 -10.16
N ARG A 135 -0.57 3.87 -11.31
CA ARG A 135 -1.27 5.08 -11.76
C ARG A 135 -2.34 5.51 -10.76
N ALA A 136 -3.18 4.58 -10.33
CA ALA A 136 -4.23 4.85 -9.37
C ALA A 136 -3.66 5.33 -8.02
N LEU A 137 -2.62 4.69 -7.49
CA LEU A 137 -2.00 5.07 -6.22
C LEU A 137 -1.43 6.49 -6.26
N GLY A 138 -0.71 6.86 -7.34
CA GLY A 138 -0.22 8.24 -7.51
C GLY A 138 -1.34 9.28 -7.62
N LEU A 139 -2.44 8.94 -8.31
CA LEU A 139 -3.63 9.80 -8.40
C LEU A 139 -4.32 9.96 -7.03
N VAL A 140 -4.42 8.89 -6.24
CA VAL A 140 -4.98 8.93 -4.88
C VAL A 140 -4.16 9.84 -3.96
N GLU A 141 -2.82 9.76 -4.02
CA GLU A 141 -1.91 10.65 -3.27
C GLU A 141 -2.12 12.13 -3.64
N ARG A 142 -2.41 12.42 -4.92
CA ARG A 142 -2.71 13.77 -5.41
C ARG A 142 -4.15 14.22 -5.15
N GLY A 143 -5.03 13.33 -4.67
CA GLY A 143 -6.45 13.62 -4.43
C GLY A 143 -7.33 13.59 -5.68
N GLU A 144 -6.81 13.09 -6.81
CA GLU A 144 -7.51 12.91 -8.09
C GLU A 144 -8.30 11.57 -8.06
N LEU A 145 -9.32 11.52 -7.19
CA LEU A 145 -9.99 10.27 -6.82
C LEU A 145 -10.83 9.65 -7.95
N ASP A 146 -11.41 10.47 -8.83
CA ASP A 146 -12.25 9.97 -9.92
C ASP A 146 -11.41 9.37 -11.04
N GLU A 147 -10.29 10.01 -11.38
CA GLU A 147 -9.28 9.46 -12.30
C GLU A 147 -8.68 8.17 -11.73
N ALA A 148 -8.38 8.13 -10.43
CA ALA A 148 -7.91 6.91 -9.78
C ALA A 148 -8.93 5.77 -9.90
N GLN A 149 -10.23 6.05 -9.73
CA GLN A 149 -11.29 5.06 -9.92
C GLN A 149 -11.30 4.50 -11.35
N LEU A 150 -11.08 5.35 -12.36
CA LEU A 150 -11.01 4.91 -13.76
C LEU A 150 -9.84 3.96 -13.99
N GLU A 151 -8.65 4.27 -13.46
CA GLU A 151 -7.48 3.38 -13.57
C GLU A 151 -7.71 2.04 -12.86
N ILE A 152 -8.30 2.05 -11.65
CA ILE A 152 -8.70 0.82 -10.94
C ILE A 152 -9.70 0.01 -11.77
N GLY A 153 -10.71 0.67 -12.34
CA GLY A 153 -11.71 0.03 -13.20
C GLY A 153 -11.09 -0.64 -14.43
N ARG A 154 -10.14 0.03 -15.09
CA ARG A 154 -9.39 -0.52 -16.23
C ARG A 154 -8.58 -1.75 -15.83
N GLY A 155 -7.86 -1.70 -14.71
CA GLY A 155 -7.11 -2.84 -14.18
C GLY A 155 -8.00 -4.05 -13.89
N ARG A 156 -9.16 -3.83 -13.23
CA ARG A 156 -10.11 -4.91 -12.91
C ARG A 156 -10.76 -5.48 -14.16
N GLN A 157 -11.13 -4.64 -15.13
CA GLN A 157 -11.65 -5.10 -16.41
C GLN A 157 -10.66 -6.03 -17.13
N ARG A 158 -9.36 -5.74 -17.09
CA ARG A 158 -8.33 -6.63 -17.67
C ARG A 158 -8.27 -7.99 -16.99
N LEU A 159 -8.49 -8.05 -15.67
CA LEU A 159 -8.57 -9.32 -14.95
C LEU A 159 -9.82 -10.10 -15.35
N ASP A 160 -10.97 -9.43 -15.40
CA ASP A 160 -12.24 -10.05 -15.78
C ASP A 160 -12.19 -10.58 -17.22
N ASP A 161 -11.69 -9.80 -18.17
CA ASP A 161 -11.53 -10.19 -19.58
C ASP A 161 -10.59 -11.40 -19.75
N ALA A 162 -9.60 -11.54 -18.87
CA ALA A 162 -8.67 -12.66 -18.85
C ALA A 162 -9.18 -13.89 -18.08
N GLY A 163 -10.37 -13.82 -17.47
CA GLY A 163 -10.90 -14.87 -16.60
C GLY A 163 -10.16 -15.00 -15.27
N LEU A 164 -9.45 -13.96 -14.84
CA LEU A 164 -8.63 -13.89 -13.62
C LEU A 164 -9.30 -13.05 -12.50
N GLY A 165 -10.61 -12.80 -12.59
CA GLY A 165 -11.35 -12.03 -11.58
C GLY A 165 -11.58 -12.76 -10.26
N GLN A 166 -11.42 -14.09 -10.22
CA GLN A 166 -11.56 -14.91 -9.02
C GLN A 166 -10.38 -15.88 -8.91
N LEU A 167 -9.34 -15.46 -8.20
CA LEU A 167 -8.12 -16.25 -8.03
C LEU A 167 -8.09 -16.89 -6.65
N ILE A 168 -7.68 -18.15 -6.59
CA ILE A 168 -7.44 -18.87 -5.34
C ILE A 168 -6.20 -18.29 -4.65
N GLU A 169 -5.14 -18.07 -5.43
CA GLU A 169 -3.93 -17.37 -5.00
C GLU A 169 -3.90 -15.99 -5.66
N VAL A 170 -3.87 -14.93 -4.86
CA VAL A 170 -3.87 -13.56 -5.36
C VAL A 170 -2.44 -13.13 -5.73
N PRO A 171 -2.13 -12.84 -7.00
CA PRO A 171 -0.81 -12.33 -7.39
C PRO A 171 -0.53 -10.97 -6.76
N LEU A 172 0.74 -10.65 -6.50
CA LEU A 172 1.14 -9.37 -5.90
C LEU A 172 0.70 -8.16 -6.74
N ASP A 173 0.70 -8.29 -8.07
CA ASP A 173 0.22 -7.22 -8.96
C ASP A 173 -1.29 -6.94 -8.76
N VAL A 174 -2.09 -7.99 -8.51
CA VAL A 174 -3.51 -7.87 -8.19
C VAL A 174 -3.70 -7.30 -6.79
N ALA A 175 -2.88 -7.73 -5.83
CA ALA A 175 -2.86 -7.18 -4.48
C ALA A 175 -2.57 -5.67 -4.48
N ALA A 176 -1.65 -5.21 -5.34
CA ALA A 176 -1.38 -3.78 -5.52
C ALA A 176 -2.61 -3.01 -6.03
N LEU A 177 -3.37 -3.59 -6.96
CA LEU A 177 -4.60 -2.98 -7.49
C LEU A 177 -5.70 -2.90 -6.44
N GLU A 178 -5.90 -3.96 -5.65
CA GLU A 178 -6.86 -3.95 -4.55
C GLU A 178 -6.42 -3.03 -3.40
N TYR A 179 -5.12 -2.89 -3.17
CA TYR A 179 -4.59 -1.89 -2.24
C TYR A 179 -4.91 -0.47 -2.72
N ALA A 180 -4.72 -0.18 -4.02
CA ALA A 180 -5.11 1.10 -4.62
C ALA A 180 -6.62 1.39 -4.45
N ARG A 181 -7.46 0.36 -4.63
CA ARG A 181 -8.90 0.45 -4.38
C ARG A 181 -9.21 0.75 -2.91
N GLY A 182 -8.53 0.09 -1.98
CA GLY A 182 -8.63 0.37 -0.54
C GLY A 182 -8.29 1.82 -0.21
N GLU A 183 -7.17 2.33 -0.74
CA GLU A 183 -6.75 3.72 -0.53
C GLU A 183 -7.74 4.74 -1.11
N LEU A 184 -8.27 4.50 -2.32
CA LEU A 184 -9.32 5.34 -2.91
C LEU A 184 -10.55 5.43 -1.99
N LEU A 185 -11.04 4.27 -1.53
CA LEU A 185 -12.24 4.18 -0.70
C LEU A 185 -12.01 4.80 0.69
N ARG A 186 -10.82 4.61 1.27
CA ARG A 186 -10.39 5.30 2.49
C ARG A 186 -10.45 6.82 2.32
N ARG A 187 -9.89 7.36 1.24
CA ARG A 187 -9.88 8.80 0.98
C ARG A 187 -11.29 9.36 0.78
N ARG A 188 -12.19 8.60 0.13
CA ARG A 188 -13.61 8.96 0.04
C ARG A 188 -14.32 8.94 1.39
N ALA A 189 -14.04 7.96 2.24
CA ALA A 189 -14.57 7.93 3.60
C ALA A 189 -14.10 9.14 4.42
N GLU A 190 -12.81 9.47 4.36
CA GLU A 190 -12.21 10.60 5.09
C GLU A 190 -12.69 11.97 4.58
N ALA A 191 -13.06 12.08 3.31
CA ALA A 191 -13.65 13.30 2.77
C ALA A 191 -15.03 13.63 3.38
N ILE A 192 -15.70 12.63 3.97
CA ILE A 192 -16.97 12.82 4.68
C ILE A 192 -16.68 13.23 6.13
N GLY A 193 -16.57 14.54 6.35
CA GLY A 193 -16.38 15.14 7.67
C GLY A 193 -17.68 15.30 8.48
N PHE A 194 -17.52 15.49 9.78
CA PHE A 194 -18.63 15.77 10.71
C PHE A 194 -18.52 17.14 11.41
N ASP A 195 -17.56 17.97 10.97
CA ASP A 195 -17.38 19.34 11.42
C ASP A 195 -17.24 20.28 10.20
N PRO A 196 -18.19 21.19 9.93
CA PRO A 196 -19.43 21.40 10.69
C PRO A 196 -20.38 20.19 10.62
N LEU A 197 -21.31 20.11 11.58
CA LEU A 197 -22.30 19.03 11.64
C LEU A 197 -23.13 19.00 10.33
N PRO A 198 -23.15 17.87 9.58
CA PRO A 198 -23.92 17.77 8.34
C PRO A 198 -25.42 17.95 8.59
N LEU A 199 -26.13 18.51 7.61
CA LEU A 199 -27.59 18.69 7.67
C LEU A 199 -28.31 17.35 7.87
N ASP A 200 -27.86 16.32 7.15
CA ASP A 200 -28.28 14.93 7.34
C ASP A 200 -27.10 14.10 7.84
N PHE A 201 -26.87 14.15 9.15
CA PHE A 201 -25.81 13.40 9.80
C PHE A 201 -25.96 11.88 9.61
N ALA A 202 -27.19 11.37 9.59
CA ALA A 202 -27.44 9.93 9.47
C ALA A 202 -27.00 9.43 8.08
N ALA A 203 -27.41 10.11 7.01
CA ALA A 203 -27.00 9.78 5.65
C ALA A 203 -25.48 9.90 5.46
N ALA A 204 -24.86 10.97 5.97
CA ALA A 204 -23.42 11.16 5.89
C ALA A 204 -22.64 10.06 6.63
N LEU A 205 -23.08 9.69 7.84
CA LEU A 205 -22.46 8.61 8.60
C LEU A 205 -22.62 7.26 7.92
N GLU A 206 -23.81 6.96 7.37
CA GLU A 206 -24.07 5.73 6.63
C GLU A 206 -23.16 5.62 5.39
N GLU A 207 -23.06 6.70 4.62
CA GLU A 207 -22.20 6.74 3.44
C GLU A 207 -20.72 6.54 3.80
N ARG A 208 -20.23 7.22 4.86
CA ARG A 208 -18.86 7.01 5.35
C ARG A 208 -18.62 5.58 5.81
N CYS A 209 -19.58 4.98 6.52
CA CYS A 209 -19.49 3.58 6.95
C CYS A 209 -19.44 2.62 5.77
N ARG A 210 -20.23 2.86 4.71
CA ARG A 210 -20.19 2.06 3.47
C ARG A 210 -18.79 2.10 2.86
N TYR A 211 -18.19 3.28 2.69
CA TYR A 211 -16.83 3.38 2.16
C TYR A 211 -15.79 2.68 3.04
N ILE A 212 -15.90 2.76 4.38
CA ILE A 212 -15.00 2.05 5.29
C ILE A 212 -15.11 0.53 5.13
N LEU A 213 -16.33 0.00 5.03
CA LEU A 213 -16.55 -1.44 4.84
C LEU A 213 -16.03 -1.91 3.48
N ASP A 214 -16.25 -1.13 2.42
CA ASP A 214 -15.73 -1.43 1.08
C ASP A 214 -14.19 -1.37 1.05
N ALA A 215 -13.59 -0.40 1.74
CA ALA A 215 -12.14 -0.29 1.89
C ALA A 215 -11.57 -1.49 2.64
N GLN A 216 -12.19 -1.89 3.76
CA GLN A 216 -11.79 -3.08 4.50
C GLN A 216 -11.86 -4.34 3.63
N ALA A 217 -12.92 -4.48 2.82
CA ALA A 217 -13.04 -5.61 1.91
C ALA A 217 -11.87 -5.63 0.90
N ALA A 218 -11.52 -4.48 0.31
CA ALA A 218 -10.38 -4.36 -0.60
C ALA A 218 -9.05 -4.75 0.10
N TYR A 219 -8.77 -4.20 1.28
CA TYR A 219 -7.59 -4.55 2.06
C TYR A 219 -7.55 -6.02 2.47
N SER A 220 -8.70 -6.64 2.69
CA SER A 220 -8.78 -8.08 2.99
C SER A 220 -8.38 -8.93 1.78
N GLU A 221 -8.69 -8.50 0.55
CA GLU A 221 -8.18 -9.16 -0.66
C GLU A 221 -6.65 -9.06 -0.77
N VAL A 222 -6.07 -7.92 -0.40
CA VAL A 222 -4.60 -7.71 -0.36
C VAL A 222 -3.92 -8.74 0.55
N MET A 223 -4.49 -9.00 1.73
CA MET A 223 -3.95 -9.97 2.70
C MET A 223 -3.93 -11.41 2.19
N LYS A 224 -4.74 -11.75 1.19
CA LYS A 224 -4.77 -13.11 0.60
C LYS A 224 -3.57 -13.38 -0.31
N ALA A 225 -2.79 -12.37 -0.67
CA ALA A 225 -1.65 -12.51 -1.57
C ALA A 225 -0.41 -13.16 -0.95
N GLY A 226 -0.47 -13.54 0.34
CA GLY A 226 0.61 -14.26 1.02
C GLY A 226 1.88 -13.45 1.31
N SER A 227 1.95 -12.19 0.89
CA SER A 227 3.06 -11.29 1.23
C SER A 227 2.89 -10.69 2.62
N ALA A 228 3.89 -10.88 3.49
CA ALA A 228 3.92 -10.32 4.83
C ALA A 228 3.85 -8.78 4.81
N GLN A 229 4.57 -8.15 3.88
CA GLN A 229 4.58 -6.69 3.73
C GLN A 229 3.20 -6.14 3.32
N TYR A 230 2.59 -6.67 2.27
CA TYR A 230 1.25 -6.25 1.84
C TYR A 230 0.20 -6.50 2.92
N SER A 231 0.31 -7.63 3.63
CA SER A 231 -0.58 -7.95 4.74
C SER A 231 -0.44 -6.95 5.89
N ALA A 232 0.79 -6.57 6.23
CA ALA A 232 1.06 -5.57 7.26
C ALA A 232 0.58 -4.17 6.84
N MET A 233 0.85 -3.74 5.60
CA MET A 233 0.34 -2.51 4.99
C MET A 233 -1.18 -2.41 5.12
N ALA A 234 -1.88 -3.42 4.60
CA ALA A 234 -3.33 -3.50 4.61
C ALA A 234 -3.90 -3.53 6.04
N GLY A 235 -3.26 -4.29 6.95
CA GLY A 235 -3.69 -4.42 8.34
C GLY A 235 -3.63 -3.12 9.11
N VAL A 236 -2.53 -2.35 8.94
CA VAL A 236 -2.41 -1.03 9.54
C VAL A 236 -3.49 -0.08 9.01
N ARG A 237 -3.76 -0.11 7.70
CA ARG A 237 -4.81 0.71 7.10
C ARG A 237 -6.19 0.39 7.69
N VAL A 238 -6.56 -0.89 7.78
CA VAL A 238 -7.85 -1.29 8.38
C VAL A 238 -8.01 -0.79 9.82
N GLY A 239 -6.99 -0.94 10.67
CA GLY A 239 -7.05 -0.42 12.04
C GLY A 239 -7.23 1.10 12.08
N SER A 240 -6.52 1.83 11.21
CA SER A 240 -6.61 3.29 11.13
C SER A 240 -7.99 3.80 10.67
N LEU A 241 -8.73 3.05 9.83
CA LEU A 241 -10.08 3.44 9.37
C LEU A 241 -11.04 3.64 10.56
N TYR A 242 -11.06 2.68 11.48
CA TYR A 242 -11.94 2.71 12.64
C TYR A 242 -11.50 3.74 13.68
N GLN A 243 -10.19 3.90 13.89
CA GLN A 243 -9.64 4.92 14.78
C GLN A 243 -9.94 6.34 14.28
N SER A 244 -9.80 6.57 12.97
CA SER A 244 -10.13 7.84 12.32
C SER A 244 -11.61 8.16 12.44
N LEU A 245 -12.50 7.21 12.12
CA LEU A 245 -13.94 7.39 12.27
C LEU A 245 -14.34 7.73 13.71
N HIS A 246 -13.77 7.04 14.69
CA HIS A 246 -14.00 7.36 16.11
C HIS A 246 -13.56 8.79 16.42
N SER A 247 -12.35 9.16 16.02
CA SER A 247 -11.78 10.47 16.33
C SER A 247 -12.63 11.61 15.77
N ASP A 248 -13.13 11.46 14.55
CA ASP A 248 -13.99 12.46 13.90
C ASP A 248 -15.38 12.53 14.54
N LEU A 249 -15.95 11.39 14.96
CA LEU A 249 -17.24 11.36 15.65
C LEU A 249 -17.19 12.00 17.04
N ILE A 250 -16.10 11.83 17.78
CA ILE A 250 -15.93 12.48 19.09
C ILE A 250 -15.70 14.00 18.96
N ARG A 251 -15.09 14.44 17.84
CA ARG A 251 -14.86 15.86 17.54
C ARG A 251 -16.04 16.56 16.87
N MET A 252 -17.10 15.83 16.52
CA MET A 252 -18.22 16.37 15.76
C MET A 252 -18.85 17.59 16.45
N GLY A 253 -19.32 18.53 15.63
CA GLY A 253 -20.04 19.69 16.12
C GLY A 253 -21.27 19.28 16.96
N ARG A 254 -21.52 20.02 18.05
CA ARG A 254 -22.69 19.77 18.90
C ARG A 254 -23.96 20.17 18.14
N PRO A 255 -25.07 19.41 18.27
CA PRO A 255 -26.35 19.83 17.71
C PRO A 255 -26.86 21.08 18.42
N THR A 256 -27.60 21.93 17.71
CA THR A 256 -28.18 23.16 18.25
C THR A 256 -29.16 22.91 19.41
N THR A 257 -29.74 21.72 19.47
CA THR A 257 -30.63 21.27 20.55
C THR A 257 -29.92 20.98 21.87
N ALA A 258 -28.59 20.82 21.87
CA ALA A 258 -27.75 20.70 23.06
C ALA A 258 -27.38 22.09 23.63
N ASP A 259 -28.41 22.87 23.94
CA ASP A 259 -28.31 24.28 24.34
C ASP A 259 -27.96 24.45 25.83
N THR A 260 -28.37 23.52 26.70
CA THR A 260 -28.06 23.56 28.15
C THR A 260 -26.82 22.72 28.53
N PRO A 261 -26.14 23.03 29.66
CA PRO A 261 -25.03 22.22 30.16
C PRO A 261 -25.37 20.73 30.31
N GLU A 262 -26.57 20.40 30.79
CA GLU A 262 -27.03 19.03 31.00
C GLU A 262 -27.22 18.30 29.67
N LYS A 263 -27.85 18.94 28.67
CA LYS A 263 -28.03 18.34 27.34
C LYS A 263 -26.69 18.15 26.62
N ARG A 264 -25.74 19.07 26.81
CA ARG A 264 -24.37 18.94 26.27
C ARG A 264 -23.65 17.74 26.88
N MET A 265 -23.76 17.58 28.20
CA MET A 265 -23.18 16.45 28.91
C MET A 265 -23.80 15.13 28.46
N LEU A 266 -25.13 15.05 28.34
CA LEU A 266 -25.81 13.85 27.86
C LEU A 266 -25.45 13.50 26.42
N PHE A 267 -25.33 14.50 25.54
CA PHE A 267 -24.88 14.31 24.17
C PHE A 267 -23.46 13.75 24.09
N GLU A 268 -22.52 14.35 24.83
CA GLU A 268 -21.14 13.86 24.88
C GLU A 268 -21.08 12.44 25.44
N ALA A 269 -21.79 12.17 26.54
CA ALA A 269 -21.86 10.85 27.14
C ALA A 269 -22.41 9.78 26.17
N ALA A 270 -23.45 10.13 25.42
CA ALA A 270 -24.05 9.27 24.40
C ALA A 270 -23.10 8.98 23.23
N LEU A 271 -22.38 9.98 22.72
CA LEU A 271 -21.38 9.80 21.65
C LEU A 271 -20.28 8.84 22.08
N ARG A 272 -19.66 9.11 23.24
CA ARG A 272 -18.55 8.31 23.78
C ARG A 272 -18.95 6.85 23.93
N LEU A 273 -20.07 6.58 24.60
CA LEU A 273 -20.57 5.22 24.81
C LEU A 273 -20.89 4.51 23.49
N ARG A 274 -21.57 5.18 22.56
CA ARG A 274 -21.98 4.57 21.28
C ARG A 274 -20.80 4.20 20.41
N TYR A 275 -19.78 5.05 20.35
CA TYR A 275 -18.70 4.92 19.38
C TYR A 275 -17.41 4.30 19.94
N ALA A 276 -17.27 4.10 21.25
CA ALA A 276 -16.12 3.38 21.84
C ALA A 276 -15.89 1.97 21.25
N ILE A 277 -16.92 1.32 20.70
CA ILE A 277 -16.80 0.03 19.99
C ILE A 277 -15.85 0.11 18.78
N LEU A 278 -15.70 1.28 18.15
CA LEU A 278 -14.82 1.47 17.00
C LEU A 278 -13.35 1.30 17.40
N LEU A 279 -12.94 1.83 18.55
CA LEU A 279 -11.58 1.65 19.07
C LEU A 279 -11.29 0.18 19.39
N ARG A 280 -12.26 -0.53 20.00
CA ARG A 280 -12.13 -1.98 20.23
C ARG A 280 -11.95 -2.78 18.95
N LYS A 281 -12.72 -2.44 17.90
CA LYS A 281 -12.55 -3.07 16.58
C LYS A 281 -11.19 -2.76 15.97
N ALA A 282 -10.75 -1.50 16.06
CA ALA A 282 -9.42 -1.08 15.60
C ALA A 282 -8.31 -1.86 16.31
N ALA A 283 -8.39 -1.99 17.64
CA ALA A 283 -7.42 -2.71 18.47
C ALA A 283 -7.37 -4.19 18.07
N ALA A 284 -8.52 -4.87 18.00
CA ALA A 284 -8.58 -6.29 17.65
C ALA A 284 -7.99 -6.60 16.26
N MET A 285 -8.24 -5.73 15.27
CA MET A 285 -7.66 -5.88 13.92
C MET A 285 -6.15 -5.66 13.94
N MET A 286 -5.68 -4.64 14.66
CA MET A 286 -4.25 -4.34 14.75
C MET A 286 -3.49 -5.42 15.53
N GLU A 287 -4.05 -5.96 16.61
CA GLU A 287 -3.49 -7.11 17.32
C GLU A 287 -3.30 -8.32 16.38
N SER A 288 -4.30 -8.61 15.54
CA SER A 288 -4.18 -9.69 14.56
C SER A 288 -3.04 -9.44 13.57
N THR A 289 -2.86 -8.19 13.16
CA THR A 289 -1.78 -7.76 12.25
C THR A 289 -0.41 -7.92 12.92
N VAL A 290 -0.25 -7.43 14.16
CA VAL A 290 1.01 -7.57 14.92
C VAL A 290 1.34 -9.04 15.19
N ARG A 291 0.37 -9.85 15.62
CA ARG A 291 0.58 -11.30 15.82
C ARG A 291 1.01 -12.01 14.55
N MET A 292 0.49 -11.62 13.38
CA MET A 292 0.90 -12.16 12.09
C MET A 292 2.37 -11.83 11.81
N ILE A 293 2.76 -10.56 11.96
CA ILE A 293 4.14 -10.07 11.75
C ILE A 293 5.12 -10.77 12.69
N GLU A 294 4.76 -10.93 13.97
CA GLU A 294 5.60 -11.62 14.97
C GLU A 294 5.80 -13.10 14.62
N ARG A 295 4.78 -13.75 14.06
CA ARG A 295 4.85 -15.16 13.65
C ARG A 295 5.70 -15.36 12.39
N THR A 296 5.61 -14.48 11.41
CA THR A 296 6.38 -14.58 10.17
C THR A 296 7.81 -14.10 10.34
N GLY A 297 8.08 -13.21 11.30
CA GLY A 297 9.36 -12.51 11.42
C GLY A 297 9.61 -11.51 10.29
N GLU A 298 8.64 -11.36 9.39
CA GLU A 298 8.69 -10.56 8.18
C GLU A 298 7.67 -9.43 8.27
N GLY A 299 8.07 -8.23 7.87
CA GLY A 299 7.24 -7.03 7.98
C GLY A 299 8.01 -5.73 7.85
N GLY A 300 9.34 -5.77 7.91
CA GLY A 300 10.21 -4.61 7.66
C GLY A 300 9.79 -3.38 8.47
N GLN A 301 9.67 -2.23 7.81
CA GLN A 301 9.20 -0.98 8.44
C GLN A 301 7.75 -1.06 8.96
N TRP A 302 6.93 -1.94 8.39
CA TRP A 302 5.54 -2.10 8.79
C TRP A 302 5.36 -2.85 10.10
N ALA A 303 6.33 -3.66 10.49
CA ALA A 303 6.34 -4.27 11.82
C ALA A 303 6.31 -3.20 12.91
N GLU A 304 7.17 -2.18 12.78
CA GLU A 304 7.22 -1.11 13.75
C GLU A 304 6.00 -0.20 13.68
N ARG A 305 5.58 0.19 12.47
CA ARG A 305 4.35 0.98 12.29
C ARG A 305 3.11 0.29 12.87
N ALA A 306 2.98 -1.03 12.71
CA ALA A 306 1.86 -1.79 13.26
C ALA A 306 1.88 -1.83 14.79
N ARG A 307 3.06 -2.03 15.41
CA ARG A 307 3.19 -1.98 16.88
C ARG A 307 2.88 -0.60 17.43
N GLN A 308 3.39 0.45 16.77
CA GLN A 308 3.10 1.83 17.16
C GLN A 308 1.60 2.11 17.06
N ALA A 309 0.97 1.79 15.93
CA ALA A 309 -0.47 1.97 15.74
C ALA A 309 -1.29 1.19 16.78
N LEU A 310 -0.90 -0.05 17.10
CA LEU A 310 -1.56 -0.82 18.16
C LEU A 310 -1.47 -0.10 19.50
N SER A 311 -0.27 0.35 19.88
CA SER A 311 -0.05 1.08 21.14
C SER A 311 -0.92 2.34 21.22
N GLU A 312 -0.97 3.14 20.15
CA GLU A 312 -1.78 4.36 20.07
C GLU A 312 -3.28 4.05 20.18
N ILE A 313 -3.77 3.03 19.45
CA ILE A 313 -5.17 2.61 19.50
C ILE A 313 -5.54 2.09 20.89
N SER A 314 -4.72 1.22 21.50
CA SER A 314 -4.96 0.67 22.83
C SER A 314 -4.88 1.75 23.92
N GLN A 315 -4.04 2.78 23.74
CA GLN A 315 -4.04 3.94 24.64
C GLN A 315 -5.31 4.77 24.48
N ALA A 316 -5.75 5.02 23.24
CA ALA A 316 -7.00 5.72 22.97
C ALA A 316 -8.20 4.96 23.56
N GLU A 317 -8.25 3.64 23.41
CA GLU A 317 -9.31 2.79 23.98
C GLU A 317 -9.37 2.89 25.51
N ARG A 318 -8.22 2.75 26.18
CA ARG A 318 -8.15 2.90 27.65
C ARG A 318 -8.53 4.30 28.11
N SER A 319 -8.09 5.32 27.40
CA SER A 319 -8.42 6.72 27.71
C SER A 319 -9.91 6.98 27.55
N GLU A 320 -10.51 6.50 26.46
CA GLU A 320 -11.94 6.63 26.20
C GLU A 320 -12.76 5.89 27.26
N GLN A 321 -12.34 4.68 27.64
CA GLN A 321 -12.99 3.92 28.70
C GLN A 321 -12.93 4.64 30.05
N ALA A 322 -11.79 5.25 30.41
CA ALA A 322 -11.66 6.05 31.63
C ALA A 322 -12.56 7.29 31.62
N LEU A 323 -12.72 7.95 30.47
CA LEU A 323 -13.65 9.07 30.31
C LEU A 323 -15.11 8.63 30.46
N ILE A 324 -15.46 7.46 29.90
CA ILE A 324 -16.78 6.85 30.07
C ILE A 324 -17.07 6.52 31.53
N ASP A 325 -16.09 5.95 32.24
CA ASP A 325 -16.24 5.56 33.65
C ASP A 325 -16.34 6.79 34.58
N ALA A 326 -15.78 7.92 34.16
CA ALA A 326 -15.87 9.21 34.87
C ALA A 326 -17.17 9.99 34.57
N LEU A 327 -18.05 9.50 33.70
CA LEU A 327 -19.30 10.19 33.38
C LEU A 327 -20.20 10.28 34.62
N PRO A 328 -20.78 11.46 34.92
CA PRO A 328 -21.64 11.65 36.09
C PRO A 328 -23.05 11.06 35.92
N VAL A 329 -23.32 10.39 34.79
CA VAL A 329 -24.60 9.74 34.47
C VAL A 329 -24.35 8.24 34.37
N ALA A 330 -25.20 7.43 34.99
CA ALA A 330 -25.05 5.99 34.96
C ALA A 330 -25.13 5.47 33.50
N ARG A 331 -24.18 4.62 33.12
CA ARG A 331 -24.12 3.96 31.80
C ARG A 331 -25.48 3.39 31.37
N ALA A 332 -26.18 2.71 32.28
CA ALA A 332 -27.47 2.08 32.03
C ALA A 332 -28.59 3.08 31.67
N ASP A 333 -28.50 4.31 32.16
CA ASP A 333 -29.49 5.35 31.86
C ASP A 333 -29.23 5.98 30.48
N ILE A 334 -27.96 6.13 30.09
CA ILE A 334 -27.59 6.59 28.74
C ILE A 334 -27.90 5.52 27.69
N GLU A 335 -27.59 4.25 27.96
CA GLU A 335 -27.91 3.12 27.08
C GLU A 335 -29.43 2.99 26.86
N ARG A 336 -30.23 3.18 27.91
CA ARG A 336 -31.71 3.21 27.81
C ARG A 336 -32.19 4.39 26.98
N ALA A 337 -31.67 5.59 27.23
CA ALA A 337 -32.02 6.78 26.45
C ALA A 337 -31.66 6.63 24.95
N LEU A 338 -30.52 5.99 24.65
CA LEU A 338 -30.10 5.67 23.28
C LEU A 338 -31.01 4.63 22.61
N ALA A 339 -31.43 3.60 23.35
CA ALA A 339 -32.36 2.58 22.84
C ALA A 339 -33.74 3.19 22.52
N ASP A 340 -34.26 4.04 23.41
CA ASP A 340 -35.53 4.75 23.24
C ASP A 340 -35.52 5.69 22.02
N LEU A 341 -34.37 6.33 21.74
CA LEU A 341 -34.18 7.16 20.55
C LEU A 341 -34.15 6.31 19.26
N GLY A 342 -33.54 5.12 19.30
CA GLY A 342 -33.47 4.19 18.17
C GLY A 342 -34.83 3.61 17.78
N GLU A 343 -35.72 3.37 18.74
CA GLU A 343 -37.09 2.89 18.48
C GLU A 343 -38.02 3.99 17.96
N ARG A 344 -37.79 5.26 18.33
CA ARG A 344 -38.57 6.41 17.83
C ARG A 344 -38.20 6.87 16.43
N ALA A 345 -37.05 6.44 15.92
CA ALA A 345 -36.53 6.78 14.60
C ALA A 345 -36.84 5.72 13.52
N LYS A 346 -37.50 4.60 13.89
CA LYS A 346 -38.06 3.60 12.98
C LYS A 346 -39.50 3.94 12.61
#